data_AF-B4H497-F1
#
_entry.id   AF-B4H497-F1
#
_cell.length_a   1.000
_cell.length_b   1.000
_cell.length_c   1.000
_cell.angle_alpha   90.00
_cell.angle_beta   90.00
_cell.angle_gamma   90.00
#
_symmetry.space_group_name_H-M   'P 1'
#
loop_
_entity.id
_entity.type
_entity.pdbx_description
1 polymer ?
#
loop_
_entity_poly.entity_id
_entity_poly.type
_entity_poly.pdbx_seq_one_letter_code
_entity_poly.pdbx_strand_id
1 'polypeptide(L)'
;MDMHRLIAEVRRMPALWDSSHPDHANRLETQRLWNNVAEVLGCNVDLCRAKWKNLRCSYRRHTRRQSLSKQQSSPSPVHQWSYAEEMDFLGNLQRTDSSNNEEETGM
;
A
#
# COMPACT_ATOMS: atom_id res chain seq x y z
N MET A 1 16.35 5.09 -5.55
CA MET A 1 15.47 4.99 -4.37
C MET A 1 15.05 3.54 -4.23
N ASP A 2 15.54 2.88 -3.19
CA ASP A 2 15.26 1.48 -2.90
C ASP A 2 13.84 1.31 -2.37
N MET A 3 13.01 0.58 -3.13
CA MET A 3 11.61 0.33 -2.75
C MET A 3 11.52 -0.53 -1.49
N HIS A 4 12.42 -1.51 -1.34
CA HIS A 4 12.54 -2.34 -0.14
C HIS A 4 12.72 -1.48 1.12
N ARG A 5 13.67 -0.52 1.09
CA ARG A 5 13.89 0.40 2.21
C ARG A 5 12.68 1.30 2.47
N LEU A 6 12.04 1.82 1.41
CA LEU A 6 10.82 2.62 1.56
C LEU A 6 9.71 1.82 2.26
N ILE A 7 9.49 0.57 1.85
CA ILE A 7 8.46 -0.29 2.44
C ILE A 7 8.81 -0.60 3.90
N ALA A 8 10.07 -0.95 4.18
CA ALA A 8 10.53 -1.22 5.54
C ALA A 8 10.31 -0.02 6.47
N GLU A 9 10.62 1.19 6.01
CA GLU A 9 10.49 2.41 6.81
C GLU A 9 9.01 2.78 7.04
N VAL A 10 8.18 2.71 6.00
CA VAL A 10 6.74 2.92 6.14
C VAL A 10 6.10 1.85 7.03
N ARG A 11 6.54 0.59 6.93
CA ARG A 11 6.04 -0.51 7.78
C ARG A 11 6.26 -0.23 9.27
N ARG A 12 7.38 0.41 9.64
CA ARG A 12 7.68 0.79 11.03
C ARG A 12 6.75 1.89 11.55
N MET A 13 6.08 2.63 10.67
CA MET A 13 5.24 3.77 10.99
C MET A 13 3.77 3.49 10.65
N PRO A 14 3.00 2.80 11.51
CA PRO A 14 1.59 2.46 11.26
C PRO A 14 0.73 3.66 10.93
N ALA A 15 0.97 4.83 11.52
CA ALA A 15 0.24 6.07 11.19
C ALA A 15 0.28 6.45 9.69
N LEU A 16 1.27 5.99 8.92
CA LEU A 16 1.36 6.27 7.47
C LEU A 16 0.45 5.38 6.60
N TRP A 17 0.07 4.20 7.07
CA TRP A 17 -0.63 3.20 6.26
C TRP A 17 -1.86 2.57 6.91
N ASP A 18 -1.94 2.61 8.24
CA ASP A 18 -3.03 2.07 9.02
C ASP A 18 -4.11 3.13 9.20
N SER A 19 -5.24 2.92 8.52
CA SER A 19 -6.40 3.81 8.58
C SER A 19 -7.06 3.83 9.96
N SER A 20 -6.81 2.81 10.78
CA SER A 20 -7.36 2.65 12.13
C SER A 20 -6.52 3.39 13.18
N HIS A 21 -5.34 3.88 12.82
CA HIS A 21 -4.44 4.56 13.75
C HIS A 21 -4.95 5.99 14.00
N PRO A 22 -5.02 6.45 15.26
CA PRO A 22 -5.49 7.81 15.58
C PRO A 22 -4.65 8.90 14.89
N ASP A 23 -3.33 8.71 14.85
CA ASP A 23 -2.42 9.62 14.15
C ASP A 23 -2.48 9.58 12.62
N HIS A 24 -3.21 8.63 12.02
CA HIS A 24 -3.42 8.63 10.57
C HIS A 24 -4.22 9.85 10.10
N ALA A 25 -5.20 10.28 10.91
CA ALA A 25 -5.95 11.49 10.67
C ALA A 25 -5.13 12.77 10.95
N ASN A 26 -4.03 12.63 11.69
CA ASN A 26 -3.15 13.74 12.05
C ASN A 26 -2.23 14.09 10.88
N ARG A 27 -2.62 15.11 10.12
CA ARG A 27 -1.84 15.63 8.98
C ARG A 27 -0.44 16.11 9.36
N LEU A 28 -0.28 16.68 10.55
CA LEU A 28 1.02 17.15 11.03
C LEU A 28 1.94 15.97 11.32
N GLU A 29 1.44 14.95 12.03
CA GLU A 29 2.23 13.77 12.37
C GLU A 29 2.59 12.97 11.11
N THR A 30 1.61 12.68 10.26
CA THR A 30 1.87 11.99 8.98
C THR A 30 2.88 12.74 8.11
N GLN A 31 2.83 14.08 8.06
CA GLN A 31 3.83 14.87 7.35
C GLN A 31 5.22 14.74 7.98
N ARG A 32 5.35 14.74 9.31
CA ARG A 32 6.63 14.54 10.00
C ARG A 32 7.21 13.16 9.74
N LEU A 33 6.38 12.12 9.82
CA LEU A 33 6.77 10.74 9.51
C LEU A 33 7.27 10.62 8.07
N TRP A 34 6.56 11.23 7.10
CA TRP A 34 7.01 11.27 5.71
C TRP A 34 8.34 12.01 5.51
N ASN A 35 8.55 13.13 6.23
CA ASN A 35 9.84 13.81 6.22
C ASN A 35 10.94 12.91 6.76
N ASN A 36 10.70 12.22 7.87
CA ASN A 36 11.68 11.30 8.44
C ASN A 36 12.05 10.17 7.46
N VAL A 37 11.05 9.54 6.82
CA VAL A 37 11.28 8.54 5.75
C VAL A 37 12.15 9.12 4.63
N ALA A 38 11.84 10.34 4.20
CA ALA A 38 12.55 11.00 3.11
C ALA A 38 13.99 11.35 3.48
N GLU A 39 14.23 11.79 4.71
CA GLU A 39 15.57 12.04 5.26
C GLU A 39 16.40 10.76 5.35
N VAL A 40 15.84 9.68 5.88
CA VAL A 40 16.50 8.36 5.98
C VAL A 40 16.87 7.81 4.60
N LEU A 41 16.03 8.08 3.59
CA LEU A 41 16.25 7.66 2.20
C LEU A 41 17.06 8.66 1.37
N GLY A 42 17.40 9.83 1.93
CA GLY A 42 18.06 10.92 1.19
C GLY A 42 17.29 11.38 -0.04
N CYS A 43 15.95 11.38 0.03
CA CYS A 43 15.06 11.65 -1.11
C CYS A 43 14.05 12.76 -0.77
N ASN A 44 13.30 13.21 -1.78
CA ASN A 44 12.19 14.15 -1.56
C ASN A 44 10.95 13.44 -1.00
N VAL A 45 10.26 14.08 -0.06
CA VAL A 45 8.99 13.59 0.51
C VAL A 45 7.96 13.31 -0.58
N ASP A 46 7.82 14.21 -1.56
CA ASP A 46 6.92 14.03 -2.69
C ASP A 46 7.23 12.79 -3.51
N LEU A 47 8.52 12.52 -3.74
CA LEU A 47 8.95 11.31 -4.43
C LEU A 47 8.59 10.06 -3.63
N CYS A 48 8.84 10.08 -2.31
CA CYS A 48 8.50 8.97 -1.41
C CYS A 48 6.99 8.67 -1.45
N ARG A 49 6.16 9.70 -1.34
CA ARG A 49 4.69 9.59 -1.42
C ARG A 49 4.23 9.05 -2.77
N ALA A 50 4.79 9.55 -3.87
CA ALA A 50 4.45 9.08 -5.21
C ALA A 50 4.85 7.60 -5.42
N LYS A 51 6.02 7.18 -4.94
CA LYS A 51 6.47 5.79 -5.00
C LYS A 51 5.60 4.88 -4.13
N TRP A 52 5.31 5.28 -2.90
CA TRP A 52 4.41 4.55 -2.01
C TRP A 52 3.00 4.37 -2.60
N LYS A 53 2.45 5.43 -3.21
CA LYS A 53 1.17 5.35 -3.93
C LYS A 53 1.20 4.30 -5.04
N ASN A 54 2.27 4.28 -5.85
CA ASN A 54 2.45 3.28 -6.90
C ASN A 54 2.57 1.87 -6.34
N LEU A 55 3.33 1.68 -5.26
CA LEU A 55 3.49 0.39 -4.59
C LEU A 55 2.14 -0.14 -4.08
N ARG A 56 1.34 0.68 -3.37
CA ARG A 56 -0.01 0.29 -2.94
C ARG A 56 -0.93 -0.09 -4.11
N CYS A 57 -0.89 0.67 -5.22
CA CYS A 57 -1.66 0.33 -6.42
C CYS A 57 -1.24 -1.02 -7.00
N SER A 58 0.06 -1.29 -7.08
CA SER A 58 0.59 -2.57 -7.54
C SER A 58 0.21 -3.72 -6.61
N TYR A 59 0.29 -3.52 -5.29
CA TYR A 59 -0.16 -4.49 -4.28
C TYR A 59 -1.64 -4.81 -4.40
N ARG A 60 -2.50 -3.79 -4.56
CA ARG A 60 -3.94 -3.98 -4.75
C ARG A 60 -4.25 -4.77 -6.03
N ARG A 61 -3.58 -4.45 -7.14
CA ARG A 61 -3.73 -5.22 -8.39
C ARG A 61 -3.26 -6.67 -8.24
N HIS A 62 -2.16 -6.88 -7.53
CA HIS A 62 -1.63 -8.21 -7.24
C HIS A 62 -2.60 -9.03 -6.39
N THR A 63 -3.12 -8.45 -5.30
CA THR A 63 -4.10 -9.07 -4.40
C THR A 63 -5.42 -9.39 -5.12
N ARG A 64 -5.94 -8.46 -5.94
CA ARG A 64 -7.12 -8.70 -6.78
C ARG A 64 -6.92 -9.85 -7.77
N ARG A 65 -5.76 -9.90 -8.45
CA ARG A 65 -5.43 -11.02 -9.34
C ARG A 65 -5.34 -12.35 -8.59
N GLN A 66 -4.74 -12.38 -7.41
CA GLN A 66 -4.70 -13.59 -6.58
C GLN A 66 -6.10 -14.05 -6.14
N SER A 67 -6.98 -13.10 -5.78
CA SER A 67 -8.38 -13.41 -5.44
C SER A 67 -9.14 -14.00 -6.63
N LEU A 68 -8.93 -13.47 -7.84
CA LEU A 68 -9.58 -13.95 -9.06
C LEU A 68 -9.00 -15.29 -9.54
N SER A 69 -7.70 -15.53 -9.38
CA SER A 69 -7.06 -16.82 -9.70
C SER A 69 -7.49 -17.95 -8.76
N LYS A 70 -7.91 -17.68 -7.52
CA LYS A 70 -8.54 -18.70 -6.67
C LYS A 70 -9.87 -19.21 -7.23
N GLN A 71 -10.48 -18.48 -8.15
CA GLN A 71 -11.74 -18.83 -8.81
C GLN A 71 -11.53 -19.60 -10.13
N GLN A 72 -10.29 -19.69 -10.64
CA GLN A 72 -9.93 -20.48 -11.83
C GLN A 72 -8.94 -21.57 -11.44
N SER A 73 -9.34 -22.83 -11.65
CA SER A 73 -8.63 -24.08 -11.29
C SER A 73 -7.33 -24.34 -12.05
N SER A 74 -6.54 -23.32 -12.39
CA SER A 74 -5.28 -23.49 -13.11
C SER A 74 -4.15 -22.71 -12.42
N PRO A 75 -3.15 -23.39 -11.83
CA PRO A 75 -2.05 -22.77 -11.12
C PRO A 75 -1.07 -22.18 -12.12
N SER A 76 -1.40 -21.03 -12.71
CA SER A 76 -0.39 -20.21 -13.37
C SER A 76 0.61 -19.74 -12.31
N PRO A 77 1.93 -19.80 -12.57
CA PRO A 77 2.92 -19.28 -11.65
C PRO A 77 2.69 -17.78 -11.52
N VAL A 78 1.94 -17.41 -10.49
CA VAL A 78 1.59 -16.03 -10.21
C VAL A 78 2.91 -15.37 -9.93
N HIS A 79 3.37 -14.52 -10.85
CA HIS A 79 4.62 -13.80 -10.74
C HIS A 79 4.59 -13.05 -9.41
N GLN A 80 5.21 -13.63 -8.38
CA GLN A 80 5.19 -13.09 -7.03
C GLN A 80 5.85 -11.73 -7.14
N TRP A 81 5.06 -10.69 -6.92
CA TRP A 81 5.59 -9.35 -6.96
C TRP A 81 6.62 -9.26 -5.83
N SER A 82 7.87 -8.91 -6.15
CA SER A 82 9.01 -9.02 -5.22
C SER A 82 8.85 -8.23 -3.91
N TYR A 83 7.89 -7.30 -3.88
CA TYR A 83 7.53 -6.49 -2.71
C TYR A 83 6.27 -6.98 -1.99
N ALA A 84 5.64 -8.06 -2.47
CA ALA A 84 4.37 -8.57 -1.94
C ALA A 84 4.52 -9.06 -0.50
N GLU A 85 5.61 -9.77 -0.19
CA GLU A 85 5.90 -10.24 1.16
C GLU A 85 6.14 -9.07 2.12
N GLU A 86 6.87 -8.05 1.66
CA GLU A 86 7.12 -6.86 2.47
C GLU A 86 5.88 -6.00 2.67
N MET A 87 4.95 -6.00 1.70
CA MET A 87 3.67 -5.27 1.77
C MET A 87 2.52 -6.11 2.35
N ASP A 88 2.78 -7.35 2.80
CA ASP A 88 1.74 -8.24 3.33
C ASP A 88 0.99 -7.65 4.53
N PHE A 89 1.65 -6.78 5.31
CA PHE A 89 1.02 -6.05 6.42
C PHE A 89 -0.17 -5.18 5.98
N LEU A 90 -0.22 -4.75 4.72
CA LEU A 90 -1.36 -4.03 4.15
C LEU A 90 -2.52 -4.96 3.77
N GLY A 91 -2.27 -6.25 3.62
CA GLY A 91 -3.27 -7.25 3.24
C GLY A 91 -4.27 -7.54 4.37
N ASN A 92 -3.86 -7.41 5.63
CA ASN A 92 -4.74 -7.66 6.76
C ASN A 92 -5.82 -6.56 6.94
N LEU A 93 -5.54 -5.33 6.47
CA LEU A 93 -6.52 -4.24 6.38
C LEU A 93 -7.55 -4.41 5.26
N GLN A 94 -7.23 -5.18 4.20
CA GLN A 94 -8.11 -5.35 3.03
C GLN A 94 -9.27 -6.32 3.27
N ARG A 95 -9.36 -6.99 4.42
CA ARG A 95 -10.56 -7.79 4.75
C ARG A 95 -11.80 -6.93 4.99
N THR A 96 -11.65 -5.62 5.18
CA THR A 96 -12.76 -4.66 5.40
C THR A 96 -12.95 -3.71 4.21
N ASP A 97 -12.59 -4.11 2.99
CA ASP A 97 -13.05 -3.42 1.77
C ASP A 97 -13.75 -4.43 0.85
N SER A 98 -14.87 -4.96 1.35
CA SER A 98 -15.98 -5.34 0.48
C SER A 98 -16.90 -4.13 0.41
N SER A 99 -17.13 -3.67 -0.82
CA SER A 99 -18.02 -2.57 -1.24
C SER A 99 -17.37 -1.19 -1.41
N ASN A 100 -16.86 -0.94 -2.63
CA ASN A 100 -17.44 0.14 -3.44
C ASN A 100 -17.15 -0.05 -4.96
N ASN A 101 -17.94 -0.90 -5.61
CA ASN A 101 -18.28 -0.83 -7.05
C ASN A 101 -19.81 -1.00 -7.06
N GLU A 102 -20.58 0.10 -7.05
CA GLU A 102 -21.35 0.74 -8.14
C GLU A 102 -22.29 1.73 -7.40
N GLU A 103 -22.61 2.94 -7.85
CA GLU A 103 -23.61 3.33 -8.89
C GLU A 103 -23.30 4.81 -9.29
N GLU A 104 -23.08 5.16 -10.57
CA GLU A 104 -24.08 5.63 -11.57
C GLU A 104 -25.08 6.71 -11.09
N THR A 105 -24.92 7.93 -11.63
CA THR A 105 -26.00 8.82 -12.14
C THR A 105 -25.30 9.79 -13.10
N GLY A 106 -25.63 9.97 -14.38
CA GLY A 106 -26.93 9.89 -15.01
C GLY A 106 -27.39 11.32 -15.38
N MET A 107 -26.86 11.85 -16.48
CA MET A 107 -27.43 12.80 -17.47
C MET A 107 -26.33 13.48 -18.28
#